data_AF-A0A6J4XLQ9-F1
#
_entry.id   AF-A0A6J4XLQ9-F1
#
_cell.length_a   1.000
_cell.length_b   1.000
_cell.length_c   1.000
_cell.angle_alpha   90.00
_cell.angle_beta   90.00
_cell.angle_gamma   90.00
#
_symmetry.space_group_name_H-M   'P 1'
#
loop_
_entity.id
_entity.type
_entity.pdbx_description
1 polymer ?
#
loop_
_entity_poly.entity_id
_entity_poly.type
_entity_poly.pdbx_seq_one_letter_code
_entity_poly.pdbx_strand_id
1 'polypeptide(L)' 'MGIEPAHKLKIDQNKLQNCRSNILNLVNVL' A
#
# COMPACT_ATOMS: atom_id res chain seq x y z
N MET A 1 28.59 -9.16 -11.73
CA MET A 1 27.33 -8.58 -12.20
C MET A 1 26.25 -8.94 -11.20
N GLY A 2 25.68 -7.97 -10.49
CA GLY A 2 24.64 -8.21 -9.48
C GLY A 2 23.30 -8.49 -10.15
N ILE A 3 22.65 -9.59 -9.76
CA ILE A 3 21.31 -9.94 -10.23
C ILE A 3 20.33 -9.00 -9.52
N GLU A 4 19.84 -7.94 -10.19
CA GLU A 4 18.73 -7.17 -9.65
C GLU A 4 17.42 -7.95 -9.82
N PRO A 5 16.51 -7.96 -8.82
CA PRO A 5 15.26 -8.68 -8.93
C PRO A 5 14.38 -8.05 -10.03
N ALA A 6 14.10 -8.83 -11.07
CA ALA A 6 13.32 -8.41 -12.25
C ALA A 6 11.89 -7.93 -11.91
N HIS A 7 11.38 -8.22 -10.71
CA HIS A 7 10.01 -7.93 -10.32
C HIS A 7 9.96 -7.28 -8.95
N LYS A 8 10.55 -6.09 -8.82
CA LYS A 8 10.24 -5.23 -7.66
C LYS A 8 8.76 -4.85 -7.76
N LEU A 9 7.91 -5.56 -7.02
CA LEU A 9 6.50 -5.24 -6.89
C LEU A 9 6.39 -3.80 -6.40
N LYS A 10 5.96 -2.90 -7.30
CA LYS A 10 5.74 -1.51 -6.95
C LYS A 10 4.42 -1.45 -6.17
N ILE A 11 4.51 -1.11 -4.90
CA ILE A 11 3.33 -0.77 -4.11
C ILE A 11 2.81 0.57 -4.64
N ASP A 12 1.56 0.56 -5.09
CA ASP A 12 0.84 1.78 -5.40
C ASP A 12 0.55 2.52 -4.09
N GLN A 13 1.28 3.61 -3.87
CA GLN A 13 1.18 4.41 -2.65
C GLN A 13 -0.22 5.03 -2.48
N ASN A 14 -0.91 5.37 -3.57
CA ASN A 14 -2.25 5.94 -3.49
C ASN A 14 -3.24 4.88 -3.00
N LYS A 15 -3.15 3.64 -3.52
CA LYS A 15 -3.96 2.52 -3.02
C LYS A 15 -3.69 2.24 -1.55
N LEU A 16 -2.42 2.33 -1.12
CA LEU A 16 -2.06 2.14 0.28
C LEU A 16 -2.64 3.22 1.20
N GLN A 17 -2.57 4.49 0.81
CA GLN A 17 -3.15 5.58 1.61
C GLN A 17 -4.68 5.47 1.68
N ASN A 18 -5.34 5.17 0.55
CA ASN A 18 -6.79 4.96 0.54
C ASN A 18 -7.22 3.81 1.47
N CYS A 19 -6.46 2.71 1.48
CA CYS A 19 -6.71 1.60 2.40
C CYS A 19 -6.60 2.04 3.87
N ARG A 20 -5.56 2.81 4.22
CA ARG A 20 -5.40 3.37 5.57
C ARG A 20 -6.56 4.27 5.98
N SER A 21 -6.97 5.18 5.09
CA SER A 21 -8.10 6.08 5.34
C SER A 21 -9.42 5.32 5.53
N ASN A 22 -9.66 4.28 4.73
CA ASN A 22 -10.86 3.46 4.85
C ASN A 22 -10.91 2.72 6.19
N ILE A 23 -9.78 2.15 6.64
CA ILE A 23 -9.69 1.48 7.95
C ILE A 23 -9.94 2.48 9.08
N LEU A 24 -9.30 3.66 9.02
CA LEU A 24 -9.48 4.69 10.04
C LEU A 24 -10.94 5.15 10.12
N ASN A 25 -11.58 5.37 8.98
CA ASN A 25 -12.99 5.73 8.93
C ASN A 25 -13.90 4.64 9.51
N LEU A 26 -13.62 3.36 9.22
CA LEU A 26 -14.39 2.25 9.79
C LEU A 26 -14.27 2.20 11.31
N VAL A 27 -13.06 2.39 11.85
CA VAL A 27 -12.81 2.39 13.30
C VAL A 27 -13.49 3.58 13.98
N ASN A 28 -13.50 4.76 13.34
CA ASN A 28 -14.12 5.96 13.91
C ASN A 28 -15.65 5.98 13.84
N VAL A 29 -16.27 5.08 13.08
CA VAL A 29 -17.73 4.98 12.94
C VAL A 29 -18.35 4.01 13.97
N LEU A 30 -17.53 3.20 14.66
CA LEU A 30 -17.93 2.35 15.79
C LEU A 30 -17.73 3.06 17.13
#